data_AF-A0A2N9Y999-F1
#
_entry.id   AF-A0A2N9Y999-F1
#
_cell.length_a   1.000
_cell.length_b   1.000
_cell.length_c   1.000
_cell.angle_alpha   90.00
_cell.angle_beta   90.00
_cell.angle_gamma   90.00
#
_symmetry.space_group_name_H-M   'P 1'
#
loop_
_entity.id
_entity.type
_entity.pdbx_description
1 polymer ?
#
loop_
_entity_poly.entity_id
_entity_poly.type
_entity_poly.pdbx_seq_one_letter_code
_entity_poly.pdbx_strand_id
1 'polypeptide(L)'
;MRWNGLLNQMIQDVRNTFGQPVIYTRKDNQQSFQITAIYTIKHSESEAGGRIPTTIAKKELDICINDIGGIPPKPQDSVVVMTLESTKDSFSQEHFIVTDVQASESGMYKLILRAQER
;
A
#
# COMPACT_ATOMS: atom_id res chain seq x y z
N MET A 1 20.89 -8.06 -23.35
CA MET A 1 20.43 -7.64 -22.01
C MET A 1 18.92 -7.82 -21.95
N ARG A 2 18.38 -8.54 -20.96
CA ARG A 2 16.93 -8.76 -20.84
C ARG A 2 16.31 -7.62 -20.03
N TRP A 3 15.61 -6.72 -20.70
CA TRP A 3 14.95 -5.53 -20.12
C TRP A 3 14.11 -5.85 -18.87
N ASN A 4 13.39 -6.98 -18.89
CA ASN A 4 12.56 -7.44 -17.77
C ASN A 4 13.35 -7.74 -16.48
N GLY A 5 14.63 -8.15 -16.61
CA GLY A 5 15.49 -8.41 -15.44
C GLY A 5 15.92 -7.11 -14.74
N LEU A 6 16.20 -6.06 -15.52
CA LEU A 6 16.58 -4.76 -14.98
C LEU A 6 15.43 -4.09 -14.22
N LEU A 7 14.22 -4.11 -14.80
CA LEU A 7 13.04 -3.52 -14.18
C LEU A 7 12.70 -4.18 -12.83
N ASN A 8 12.77 -5.51 -12.76
CA ASN A 8 12.52 -6.24 -11.52
C ASN A 8 13.53 -5.87 -10.42
N GLN A 9 14.81 -5.75 -10.79
CA GLN A 9 15.85 -5.35 -9.85
C GLN A 9 15.60 -3.93 -9.31
N MET A 10 15.26 -2.99 -10.18
CA MET A 10 14.96 -1.61 -9.77
C MET A 10 13.75 -1.54 -8.84
N ILE A 11 12.68 -2.28 -9.13
CA ILE A 11 11.50 -2.36 -8.26
C ILE A 11 11.90 -2.89 -6.87
N GLN A 12 12.74 -3.93 -6.83
CA GLN A 12 13.19 -4.51 -5.58
C GLN A 12 14.06 -3.54 -4.76
N ASP A 13 15.00 -2.83 -5.41
CA ASP A 13 15.88 -1.88 -4.75
C ASP A 13 15.10 -0.71 -4.13
N VAL A 14 14.13 -0.15 -4.85
CA VAL A 14 13.27 0.94 -4.34
C VAL A 14 12.46 0.45 -3.13
N ARG A 15 11.87 -0.75 -3.20
CA ARG A 15 11.08 -1.31 -2.10
C ARG A 15 11.93 -1.66 -0.89
N ASN A 16 13.15 -2.15 -1.07
CA ASN A 16 14.06 -2.40 0.05
C ASN A 16 14.49 -1.10 0.74
N THR A 17 14.56 0.01 -0.01
CA THR A 17 15.02 1.30 0.52
C THR A 17 13.91 2.08 1.20
N PHE A 18 12.72 2.14 0.58
CA PHE A 18 11.61 3.00 1.01
C PHE A 18 10.40 2.23 1.52
N GLY A 19 10.40 0.92 1.38
CA GLY A 19 9.28 0.07 1.77
C GLY A 19 9.17 -0.06 3.28
N GLN A 20 7.94 -0.30 3.71
CA GLN A 20 7.57 -0.52 5.08
C GLN A 20 7.06 -1.95 5.23
N PRO A 21 7.26 -2.57 6.40
CA PRO A 21 6.72 -3.90 6.66
C PRO A 21 5.19 -3.81 6.77
N VAL A 22 4.49 -4.66 6.03
CA VAL A 22 3.04 -4.69 5.90
C VAL A 22 2.53 -6.11 6.07
N ILE A 23 1.40 -6.27 6.77
CA ILE A 23 0.62 -7.49 6.78
C ILE A 23 -0.57 -7.29 5.86
N TYR A 24 -0.61 -8.03 4.75
CA TYR A 24 -1.73 -8.06 3.83
C TYR A 24 -2.55 -9.32 4.09
N THR A 25 -3.85 -9.17 4.37
CA THR A 25 -4.76 -10.28 4.66
C THR A 25 -5.92 -10.26 3.70
N ARG A 26 -6.12 -11.36 2.99
CA ARG A 26 -7.26 -11.49 2.09
C ARG A 26 -8.55 -11.72 2.85
N LYS A 27 -9.63 -11.09 2.40
CA LYS A 27 -10.95 -11.27 2.99
C LYS A 27 -11.52 -12.66 2.75
N ASP A 28 -11.31 -13.21 1.55
CA ASP A 28 -11.98 -14.44 1.08
C ASP A 28 -11.52 -15.70 1.82
N ASN A 29 -10.23 -15.82 2.10
CA ASN A 29 -9.64 -17.01 2.71
C ASN A 29 -8.85 -16.75 3.99
N GLN A 30 -8.81 -15.50 4.47
CA GLN A 30 -8.05 -15.07 5.65
C GLN A 30 -6.53 -15.34 5.56
N GLN A 31 -6.02 -15.65 4.37
CA GLN A 31 -4.61 -15.85 4.15
C GLN A 31 -3.88 -14.52 4.31
N SER A 32 -2.81 -14.55 5.10
CA SER A 32 -2.01 -13.37 5.41
C SER A 32 -0.60 -13.49 4.85
N PHE A 33 -0.07 -12.38 4.37
CA PHE A 33 1.24 -12.25 3.76
C PHE A 33 1.99 -11.12 4.45
N GLN A 34 3.22 -11.39 4.91
CA GLN A 34 4.14 -10.38 5.41
C GLN A 34 5.01 -9.91 4.25
N ILE A 35 4.85 -8.64 3.87
CA ILE A 35 5.47 -8.09 2.66
C ILE A 35 6.14 -6.75 2.98
N THR A 36 7.10 -6.35 2.14
CA THR A 36 7.68 -5.00 2.17
C THR A 36 7.02 -4.16 1.09
N ALA A 37 6.21 -3.17 1.43
CA ALA A 37 5.44 -2.39 0.47
C ALA A 37 5.61 -0.88 0.67
N ILE A 38 5.42 -0.09 -0.39
CA ILE A 38 5.59 1.36 -0.29
C ILE A 38 4.24 1.98 0.08
N TYR A 39 4.15 2.47 1.30
CA TYR A 39 2.99 3.20 1.78
C TYR A 39 3.24 4.69 1.65
N THR A 40 2.28 5.39 1.04
CA THR A 40 2.35 6.84 0.83
C THR A 40 1.03 7.48 1.21
N ILE A 41 1.12 8.70 1.75
CA ILE A 41 -0.03 9.54 2.01
C ILE A 41 0.02 10.68 0.99
N LYS A 42 -0.93 10.68 0.05
CA LYS A 42 -1.12 11.77 -0.90
C LYS A 42 -2.17 12.72 -0.40
N HIS A 43 -2.03 13.98 -0.74
CA HIS A 43 -2.99 15.02 -0.43
C HIS A 43 -3.64 15.46 -1.74
N SER A 44 -4.95 15.28 -1.87
CA SER A 44 -5.72 15.83 -2.99
C SER A 44 -6.49 17.05 -2.51
N GLU A 45 -6.35 18.15 -3.24
CA GLU A 45 -7.19 19.34 -3.07
C GLU A 45 -8.56 19.05 -3.70
N SER A 46 -9.62 19.18 -2.91
CA SER A 46 -10.99 19.08 -3.41
C SER A 46 -11.67 20.43 -3.27
N GLU A 47 -12.17 20.98 -4.38
CA GLU A 47 -13.07 22.15 -4.37
C GLU A 47 -14.48 21.71 -3.99
N ALA A 48 -14.77 21.60 -2.69
CA ALA A 48 -16.14 21.44 -2.22
C ALA A 48 -16.82 22.82 -2.19
N GLY A 49 -17.68 23.10 -3.18
CA GLY A 49 -18.72 24.13 -3.05
C GLY A 49 -18.24 25.59 -2.87
N GLY A 50 -17.03 25.92 -3.33
CA GLY A 50 -16.68 27.30 -3.67
C GLY A 50 -16.12 28.22 -2.58
N ARG A 51 -15.55 27.74 -1.45
CA ARG A 51 -14.76 28.68 -0.59
C ARG A 51 -13.71 28.13 0.39
N ILE A 52 -13.50 26.82 0.53
CA ILE A 52 -12.41 26.30 1.38
C ILE A 52 -11.78 25.08 0.68
N PRO A 53 -10.51 25.15 0.22
CA PRO A 53 -9.82 23.96 -0.25
C PRO A 53 -9.67 22.99 0.93
N THR A 54 -10.33 21.83 0.84
CA THR A 54 -10.16 20.77 1.83
C THR A 54 -9.11 19.80 1.33
N THR A 55 -8.07 19.61 2.13
CA THR A 55 -7.00 18.65 1.85
C THR A 55 -7.43 17.28 2.34
N ILE A 56 -7.83 16.39 1.43
CA ILE A 56 -8.20 15.02 1.79
C ILE A 56 -6.94 14.16 1.69
N ALA A 57 -6.54 13.58 2.82
CA ALA A 57 -5.44 12.62 2.87
C ALA A 57 -5.90 11.29 2.26
N LYS A 58 -5.29 10.89 1.16
CA LYS A 58 -5.49 9.62 0.47
C LYS A 58 -4.32 8.71 0.76
N LYS A 59 -4.61 7.61 1.46
CA LYS A 59 -3.63 6.60 1.83
C LYS A 59 -3.50 5.60 0.68
N GLU A 60 -2.31 5.48 0.11
CA GLU A 60 -2.01 4.61 -1.02
C GLU A 60 -0.94 3.58 -0.63
N LEU A 61 -1.09 2.35 -1.10
CA LEU A 61 -0.10 1.29 -0.89
C LEU A 61 0.25 0.62 -2.22
N ASP A 62 1.52 0.67 -2.58
CA ASP A 62 2.04 0.00 -3.77
C ASP A 62 2.61 -1.38 -3.39
N ILE A 63 1.99 -2.44 -3.91
CA ILE A 63 2.39 -3.84 -3.67
C ILE A 63 2.73 -4.56 -4.97
N CYS A 64 3.55 -5.60 -4.89
CA CYS A 64 3.78 -6.51 -6.01
C CYS A 64 2.94 -7.78 -5.84
N ILE A 65 2.32 -8.24 -6.92
CA ILE A 65 1.47 -9.43 -6.92
C ILE A 65 2.22 -10.70 -6.48
N ASN A 66 3.52 -10.76 -6.75
CA ASN A 66 4.34 -11.92 -6.41
C ASN A 66 4.48 -12.12 -4.89
N ASP A 67 4.40 -11.05 -4.10
CA ASP A 67 4.53 -11.15 -2.64
C ASP A 67 3.24 -11.58 -1.95
N ILE A 68 2.11 -11.46 -2.65
CA ILE A 68 0.80 -11.90 -2.18
C ILE A 68 0.37 -13.21 -2.86
N GLY A 69 1.33 -14.02 -3.32
CA GLY A 69 1.06 -15.34 -3.88
C GLY A 69 0.50 -15.34 -5.31
N GLY A 70 0.76 -14.29 -6.10
CA GLY A 70 0.48 -14.28 -7.54
C GLY A 70 -0.99 -14.06 -7.92
N ILE A 71 -1.85 -13.71 -6.97
CA ILE A 71 -3.28 -13.44 -7.20
C ILE A 71 -3.55 -11.95 -6.99
N PRO A 72 -4.30 -11.27 -7.87
CA PRO A 72 -4.57 -9.85 -7.74
C PRO A 72 -5.27 -9.50 -6.41
N PRO A 73 -4.90 -8.36 -5.81
CA PRO A 73 -5.55 -7.87 -4.60
C PRO A 73 -6.98 -7.42 -4.90
N LYS A 74 -7.85 -7.41 -3.88
CA LYS A 74 -9.27 -7.08 -4.03
C LYS A 74 -9.72 -6.02 -3.03
N PRO A 75 -10.77 -5.25 -3.35
CA PRO A 75 -11.47 -4.45 -2.36
C PRO A 75 -11.91 -5.31 -1.17
N GLN A 76 -11.92 -4.69 0.01
CA GLN A 76 -12.24 -5.27 1.32
C GLN A 76 -11.17 -6.19 1.93
N ASP A 77 -10.05 -6.41 1.24
CA ASP A 77 -8.87 -7.00 1.86
C ASP A 77 -8.33 -6.07 2.97
N SER A 78 -7.71 -6.66 3.99
CA SER A 78 -7.20 -5.96 5.16
C SER A 78 -5.71 -5.72 5.02
N VAL A 79 -5.26 -4.55 5.45
CA VAL A 79 -3.86 -4.14 5.41
C VAL A 79 -3.49 -3.57 6.78
N VAL A 80 -2.40 -4.08 7.35
CA VAL A 80 -1.77 -3.50 8.55
C VAL A 80 -0.40 -2.97 8.16
N VAL A 81 -0.22 -1.66 8.25
CA VAL A 81 1.08 -1.02 8.02
C VAL A 81 1.78 -0.86 9.35
N MET A 82 3.03 -1.34 9.44
CA MET A 82 3.88 -1.17 10.61
C MET A 82 4.88 -0.05 10.33
N THR A 83 4.67 1.10 10.96
CA THR A 83 5.55 2.26 10.86
C THR A 83 6.45 2.35 12.09
N LEU A 84 7.74 2.61 11.87
CA LEU A 84 8.67 2.93 12.95
C LEU A 84 8.48 4.39 13.33
N GLU A 85 8.13 4.67 14.59
CA GLU A 85 8.11 6.04 15.08
C GLU A 85 9.54 6.50 15.38
N SER A 86 9.97 7.63 14.81
CA SER A 86 11.36 8.12 14.89
C SER A 86 11.87 8.46 16.30
N THR A 87 11.00 8.46 17.31
CA THR A 87 11.28 9.04 18.64
C THR A 87 11.18 8.06 19.79
N LYS A 88 10.68 6.85 19.55
CA LYS A 88 10.56 5.77 20.53
C LYS A 88 10.74 4.48 19.74
N ASP A 89 11.48 3.52 20.25
CA ASP A 89 11.59 2.16 19.67
C ASP A 89 10.24 1.40 19.75
N SER A 90 9.16 2.04 19.31
CA SER A 90 7.79 1.55 19.30
C SER A 90 7.29 1.61 17.86
N PHE A 91 6.77 0.47 17.39
CA PHE A 91 6.10 0.39 16.11
C PHE A 91 4.64 0.84 16.29
N SER A 92 4.20 1.81 15.50
CA SER A 92 2.78 2.09 15.34
C SER A 92 2.19 1.16 14.28
N GLN A 93 0.99 0.65 14.57
CA GLN A 93 0.25 -0.21 13.66
C GLN A 93 -0.98 0.54 13.19
N GLU A 94 -1.04 0.81 11.88
CA GLU A 94 -2.22 1.39 11.26
C GLU A 94 -3.02 0.30 10.53
N HIS A 95 -4.31 0.20 10.83
CA HIS A 95 -5.23 -0.77 10.23
C HIS A 95 -6.06 -0.13 9.12
N PHE A 96 -6.11 -0.81 7.98
CA PHE A 96 -6.77 -0.36 6.78
C PHE A 96 -7.60 -1.44 6.12
N ILE A 97 -8.60 -0.98 5.37
CA ILE A 97 -9.34 -1.78 4.41
C ILE A 97 -9.05 -1.24 3.01
N VAL A 98 -8.82 -2.14 2.06
CA VAL A 98 -8.69 -1.81 0.64
C VAL A 98 -10.04 -1.36 0.10
N THR A 99 -10.09 -0.16 -0.46
CA THR A 99 -11.31 0.40 -1.06
C THR A 99 -11.31 0.33 -2.57
N ASP A 100 -10.15 0.50 -3.19
CA ASP A 100 -9.97 0.46 -4.64
C ASP A 100 -8.59 -0.12 -4.99
N VAL A 101 -8.49 -0.67 -6.19
CA VAL A 101 -7.31 -1.39 -6.70
C VAL A 101 -7.01 -0.96 -8.13
N GLN A 102 -5.81 -0.47 -8.37
CA GLN A 102 -5.34 -0.07 -9.69
C GLN A 102 -4.15 -0.94 -10.10
N ALA A 103 -4.31 -1.69 -11.19
CA ALA A 103 -3.27 -2.56 -11.72
C ALA A 103 -2.30 -1.79 -12.62
N SER A 104 -1.02 -2.14 -12.55
CA SER A 104 0.02 -1.75 -13.50
C SER A 104 0.44 -2.95 -14.35
N GLU A 105 0.89 -2.70 -15.58
CA GLU A 105 1.40 -3.74 -16.49
C GLU A 105 2.63 -4.49 -15.96
N SER A 106 3.32 -3.93 -14.95
CA SER A 106 4.50 -4.52 -14.30
C SER A 106 4.20 -5.55 -13.20
N GLY A 107 2.93 -5.91 -12.97
CA GLY A 107 2.53 -6.77 -11.84
C GLY A 107 2.52 -6.05 -10.49
N MET A 108 2.67 -4.72 -10.52
CA MET A 108 2.47 -3.84 -9.38
C MET A 108 1.00 -3.43 -9.28
N TYR A 109 0.52 -3.31 -8.05
CA TYR A 109 -0.84 -2.88 -7.75
C TYR A 109 -0.80 -1.73 -6.77
N LYS A 110 -1.54 -0.68 -7.08
CA LYS A 110 -1.79 0.44 -6.18
C LYS A 110 -3.12 0.25 -5.50
N LEU A 111 -3.09 0.17 -4.18
CA LEU A 111 -4.26 0.01 -3.32
C LEU A 111 -4.63 1.35 -2.72
N ILE A 112 -5.90 1.70 -2.77
CA ILE A 112 -6.43 2.87 -2.07
C ILE A 112 -7.01 2.41 -0.74
N LEU A 113 -6.49 2.95 0.35
CA LEU A 113 -6.78 2.49 1.70
C LEU A 113 -7.72 3.44 2.44
N ARG A 114 -8.61 2.87 3.25
CA ARG A 114 -9.41 3.59 4.25
C ARG A 114 -9.07 3.10 5.64
N ALA A 115 -8.84 4.02 6.57
CA ALA A 115 -8.57 3.70 7.97
C ALA A 115 -9.76 2.95 8.59
N GLN A 116 -9.46 1.89 9.33
CA GLN A 116 -10.44 1.20 10.14
C GLN A 116 -10.36 1.76 11.55
N GLU A 117 -11.30 2.61 11.92
CA GLU A 117 -11.48 3.01 13.32
C GLU A 117 -11.97 1.79 14.10
N ARG A 118 -11.30 1.49 15.22
CA ARG A 118 -11.68 0.43 16.15
C ARG A 118 -12.79 0.90 17.09
#